data_AF-A0A9P3N2G6-F1
#
_entry.id   AF-A0A9P3N2G6-F1
#
_cell.length_a   1.000
_cell.length_b   1.000
_cell.length_c   1.000
_cell.angle_alpha   90.00
_cell.angle_beta   90.00
_cell.angle_gamma   90.00
#
_symmetry.space_group_name_H-M   'P 1'
#
loop_
_entity.id
_entity.type
_entity.pdbx_description
1 polymer ?
#
loop_
_entity_poly.entity_id
_entity_poly.type
_entity_poly.pdbx_seq_one_letter_code
_entity_poly.pdbx_strand_id
1 'polypeptide(L)'
;MAVVSAAKACRAVALLPLLLLVALTLSPLPSAHASAGQTPWVGTVSQHLGNTSSAADVAAIAVPMRHVSVVEDEDEPEIARREMLEPTAATAAMQCLKPTVKGFASSMLMEPGLFLNWKITKTGAVAVAIHAKATTTAARGWIAVGWSATGLMSPAEAIAGNLPHGGLQGYKLNTYTSVVPTNSIAFKGRTVSTTAAGTVISFIRRPGDGGKVPVTLRQPNRLVWAYSNDGTKAVGYHGSNVGALTVIFACNGATGKVPGNPNTPPPPPYKPPPIVRSNKCPVSSLPGFIYMTDLAPGVVLHWRLYLRNVVEVAIEAKAGSGAESGWLSLGWSANGRMGGSEAIIGNKGAGVLGAYDIMGYSMTSIQPKILALGDAAAVYKNGQGSTIMRFRRARGKFNRVAVNPWGINTLVWAYSKDNTKTFTYHGGNCGWLTVDFSCKVPPYNRGRGENEGNEGEYN
;
A
#
# COMPACT_ATOMS: atom_id res chain seq x y z
N MET A 1 -29.08 -51.43 51.40
CA MET A 1 -29.45 -50.52 52.51
C MET A 1 -29.78 -49.16 51.91
N ALA A 2 -30.85 -48.55 52.41
CA ALA A 2 -31.70 -47.58 51.72
C ALA A 2 -31.21 -46.12 51.75
N VAL A 3 -31.77 -45.37 50.81
CA VAL A 3 -31.76 -43.91 50.59
C VAL A 3 -32.47 -43.15 51.73
N VAL A 4 -32.08 -41.90 52.03
CA VAL A 4 -32.96 -40.70 52.19
C VAL A 4 -32.11 -39.45 52.52
N SER A 5 -32.44 -38.34 51.85
CA SER A 5 -31.99 -36.96 52.06
C SER A 5 -32.89 -36.23 53.07
N ALA A 6 -32.41 -35.21 53.79
CA ALA A 6 -33.27 -34.10 54.23
C ALA A 6 -32.47 -32.84 54.64
N ALA A 7 -33.00 -31.69 54.20
CA ALA A 7 -32.56 -30.33 54.47
C ALA A 7 -32.90 -29.84 55.89
N LYS A 8 -32.30 -28.71 56.29
CA LYS A 8 -32.86 -27.85 57.36
C LYS A 8 -32.64 -26.37 57.06
N ALA A 9 -33.72 -25.63 57.17
CA ALA A 9 -33.85 -24.19 56.93
C ALA A 9 -34.08 -23.41 58.24
N CYS A 10 -33.93 -22.09 58.12
CA CYS A 10 -34.56 -21.00 58.88
C CYS A 10 -34.26 -20.81 60.38
N ARG A 11 -33.72 -19.62 60.69
CA ARG A 11 -34.31 -18.70 61.69
C ARG A 11 -34.01 -17.24 61.34
N ALA A 12 -35.07 -16.43 61.35
CA ALA A 12 -35.07 -14.98 61.30
C ALA A 12 -35.28 -14.43 62.72
N VAL A 13 -34.68 -13.27 63.04
CA VAL A 13 -35.13 -12.32 64.08
C VAL A 13 -34.86 -10.91 63.54
N ALA A 14 -35.77 -9.99 63.85
CA ALA A 14 -35.99 -8.69 63.20
C ALA A 14 -35.70 -7.50 64.14
N LEU A 15 -35.57 -6.29 63.54
CA LEU A 15 -35.91 -4.93 64.05
C LEU A 15 -35.07 -4.36 65.23
N LEU A 16 -34.70 -3.07 65.36
CA LEU A 16 -34.71 -1.80 64.58
C LEU A 16 -33.71 -0.82 65.34
N PRO A 17 -33.65 0.53 65.18
CA PRO A 17 -32.47 1.28 64.74
C PRO A 17 -31.89 2.28 65.77
N LEU A 18 -30.74 2.91 65.48
CA LEU A 18 -30.35 4.16 66.12
C LEU A 18 -29.74 5.15 65.12
N LEU A 19 -30.38 6.33 65.05
CA LEU A 19 -29.98 7.53 64.33
C LEU A 19 -28.63 8.08 64.85
N LEU A 20 -27.82 8.65 63.95
CA LEU A 20 -27.11 9.88 64.28
C LEU A 20 -27.10 10.83 63.07
N LEU A 21 -27.57 12.04 63.37
CA LEU A 21 -27.79 13.19 62.50
C LEU A 21 -26.52 14.05 62.50
N VAL A 22 -26.08 14.54 61.33
CA VAL A 22 -25.19 15.72 61.24
C VAL A 22 -25.87 16.73 60.33
N ALA A 23 -25.96 17.96 60.84
CA ALA A 23 -26.66 19.09 60.26
C ALA A 23 -25.68 20.21 59.85
N LEU A 24 -26.27 21.24 59.23
CA LEU A 24 -25.78 22.56 58.84
C LEU A 24 -25.12 22.65 57.45
N THR A 25 -25.48 23.57 56.54
CA THR A 25 -26.45 24.69 56.54
C THR A 25 -26.67 25.13 55.10
N LEU A 26 -27.91 25.44 54.72
CA LEU A 26 -28.27 26.15 53.50
C LEU A 26 -28.83 27.53 53.88
N SER A 27 -28.43 28.57 53.14
CA SER A 27 -29.06 29.89 53.15
C SER A 27 -29.64 30.20 51.76
N PRO A 28 -30.68 31.04 51.64
CA PRO A 28 -31.60 31.04 50.49
C PRO A 28 -31.44 32.23 49.52
N LEU A 29 -31.79 31.97 48.23
CA LEU A 29 -32.51 32.79 47.20
C LEU A 29 -32.05 34.25 46.89
N PRO A 30 -32.31 34.84 45.69
CA PRO A 30 -33.49 34.61 44.84
C PRO A 30 -33.27 34.53 43.32
N SER A 31 -34.34 34.08 42.67
CA SER A 31 -34.57 33.95 41.23
C SER A 31 -34.98 35.29 40.59
N ALA A 32 -34.50 35.56 39.37
CA ALA A 32 -35.24 36.35 38.38
C ALA A 32 -34.76 36.06 36.95
N HIS A 33 -35.73 35.91 36.04
CA HIS A 33 -35.61 35.71 34.60
C HIS A 33 -34.86 36.85 33.87
N ALA A 34 -34.12 36.52 32.80
CA ALA A 34 -34.44 36.92 31.43
C ALA A 34 -33.34 36.52 30.41
N SER A 35 -33.81 36.32 29.18
CA SER A 35 -33.16 35.92 27.93
C SER A 35 -31.90 36.69 27.49
N ALA A 36 -30.98 36.02 26.78
CA ALA A 36 -30.70 36.27 25.35
C ALA A 36 -29.41 35.57 24.86
N GLY A 37 -29.47 34.98 23.66
CA GLY A 37 -28.39 35.00 22.68
C GLY A 37 -27.21 34.02 22.83
N GLN A 38 -27.38 32.78 22.36
CA GLN A 38 -26.24 31.95 21.95
C GLN A 38 -25.72 32.43 20.58
N THR A 39 -24.44 32.78 20.50
CA THR A 39 -23.65 32.76 19.26
C THR A 39 -22.54 31.72 19.41
N PRO A 40 -22.25 30.90 18.40
CA PRO A 40 -21.19 29.90 18.47
C PRO A 40 -19.83 30.54 18.15
N TRP A 41 -18.88 30.32 19.06
CA TRP A 41 -17.46 30.56 18.83
C TRP A 41 -16.92 29.57 17.79
N VAL A 42 -16.54 30.09 16.62
CA VAL A 42 -15.69 29.40 15.62
C VAL A 42 -14.26 29.90 15.83
N GLY A 43 -13.42 29.08 16.47
CA GLY A 43 -11.99 29.34 16.58
C GLY A 43 -11.28 28.95 15.29
N THR A 44 -11.01 29.92 14.43
CA THR A 44 -10.15 29.76 13.25
C THR A 44 -8.76 30.27 13.59
N VAL A 45 -7.75 29.39 13.59
CA VAL A 45 -6.34 29.79 13.69
C VAL A 45 -5.88 30.20 12.29
N SER A 46 -5.83 31.52 12.04
CA SER A 46 -5.23 32.10 10.85
C SER A 46 -3.84 32.62 11.22
N GLN A 47 -2.79 32.01 10.67
CA GLN A 47 -1.43 32.54 10.80
C GLN A 47 -1.24 33.71 9.85
N HIS A 48 -0.88 34.85 10.43
CA HIS A 48 -0.37 36.04 9.76
C HIS A 48 0.89 35.73 8.96
N LEU A 49 0.84 35.93 7.64
CA LEU A 49 1.97 36.45 6.88
C LEU A 49 1.45 37.67 6.12
N GLY A 50 1.83 38.84 6.61
CA GLY A 50 1.75 40.07 5.83
C GLY A 50 2.81 40.02 4.74
N ASN A 51 2.42 40.33 3.51
CA ASN A 51 3.27 41.10 2.64
C ASN A 51 2.44 41.85 1.60
N THR A 52 2.42 43.16 1.76
CA THR A 52 2.00 44.14 0.77
C THR A 52 3.11 44.28 -0.28
N SER A 53 2.81 44.08 -1.55
CA SER A 53 3.34 44.93 -2.61
C SER A 53 2.53 44.76 -3.89
N SER A 54 2.22 45.92 -4.46
CA SER A 54 1.43 46.19 -5.64
C SER A 54 2.06 45.67 -6.93
N ALA A 55 1.20 45.37 -7.89
CA ALA A 55 1.54 45.17 -9.28
C ALA A 55 2.13 46.48 -9.89
N ALA A 56 3.34 46.40 -10.43
CA ALA A 56 3.83 47.21 -11.54
C ALA A 56 5.13 46.59 -12.09
N ASP A 57 5.17 46.44 -13.41
CA ASP A 57 6.34 46.39 -14.31
C ASP A 57 7.47 45.38 -14.04
N VAL A 58 7.53 44.32 -14.87
CA VAL A 58 8.77 43.59 -15.13
C VAL A 58 9.07 43.65 -16.62
N ALA A 59 9.93 44.61 -16.97
CA ALA A 59 10.68 44.62 -18.22
C ALA A 59 11.71 43.48 -18.20
N ALA A 60 11.89 42.85 -19.35
CA ALA A 60 12.83 41.77 -19.57
C ALA A 60 14.28 42.19 -19.28
N ILE A 61 14.92 41.52 -18.33
CA ILE A 61 16.39 41.54 -18.17
C ILE A 61 16.89 40.16 -18.62
N ALA A 62 17.48 40.12 -19.81
CA ALA A 62 18.24 38.99 -20.30
C ALA A 62 19.54 38.89 -19.51
N VAL A 63 19.73 37.79 -18.78
CA VAL A 63 21.01 37.42 -18.17
C VAL A 63 21.67 36.36 -19.06
N PRO A 64 22.91 36.56 -19.54
CA PRO A 64 23.59 35.56 -20.34
C PRO A 64 23.98 34.36 -19.46
N MET A 65 23.50 33.17 -19.80
CA MET A 65 23.99 31.93 -19.23
C MET A 65 25.45 31.71 -19.67
N ARG A 66 26.37 31.72 -18.71
CA ARG A 66 27.74 31.23 -18.92
C ARG A 66 27.71 29.72 -19.16
N HIS A 67 28.32 29.31 -20.26
CA HIS A 67 28.68 27.93 -20.55
C HIS A 67 29.58 27.41 -19.42
N VAL A 68 29.13 26.41 -18.68
CA VAL A 68 29.98 25.61 -17.80
C VAL A 68 30.30 24.34 -18.57
N SER A 69 31.50 24.30 -19.16
CA SER A 69 32.09 23.10 -19.73
C SER A 69 32.42 22.15 -18.59
N VAL A 70 31.70 21.02 -18.52
CA VAL A 70 32.06 19.89 -17.66
C VAL A 70 33.22 19.18 -18.34
N VAL A 71 34.36 19.15 -17.67
CA VAL A 71 35.50 18.32 -18.05
C VAL A 71 35.13 16.87 -17.72
N GLU A 72 35.03 16.04 -18.75
CA GLU A 72 34.89 14.59 -18.60
C GLU A 72 36.28 14.01 -18.34
N ASP A 73 36.53 13.57 -17.10
CA ASP A 73 37.65 12.68 -16.78
C ASP A 73 37.30 11.29 -17.32
N GLU A 74 37.85 10.97 -18.48
CA GLU A 74 37.98 9.59 -18.95
C GLU A 74 39.17 8.95 -18.24
N ASP A 75 38.90 8.10 -17.24
CA ASP A 75 39.73 6.94 -16.88
C ASP A 75 39.12 6.23 -15.66
N GLU A 76 38.32 5.18 -15.88
CA GLU A 76 38.13 4.13 -14.87
C GLU A 76 38.41 2.73 -15.44
N PRO A 77 39.10 1.87 -14.68
CA PRO A 77 39.72 0.67 -15.23
C PRO A 77 38.74 -0.52 -15.30
N GLU A 78 38.97 -1.30 -16.35
CA GLU A 78 38.33 -2.56 -16.69
C GLU A 78 38.60 -3.66 -15.64
N ILE A 79 37.85 -3.69 -14.53
CA ILE A 79 37.83 -4.85 -13.60
C ILE A 79 36.41 -5.19 -13.14
N ALA A 80 36.04 -6.45 -13.39
CA ALA A 80 34.88 -7.21 -12.89
C ALA A 80 33.67 -7.40 -13.84
N ARG A 81 33.90 -8.04 -15.00
CA ARG A 81 32.89 -8.92 -15.61
C ARG A 81 32.75 -10.19 -14.75
N ARG A 82 31.87 -10.14 -13.75
CA ARG A 82 31.33 -11.34 -13.10
C ARG A 82 29.89 -11.51 -13.59
N GLU A 83 29.62 -12.61 -14.28
CA GLU A 83 28.30 -13.01 -14.75
C GLU A 83 27.26 -12.89 -13.62
N MET A 84 26.46 -11.83 -13.63
CA MET A 84 25.21 -11.78 -12.88
C MET A 84 24.19 -12.58 -13.66
N LEU A 85 24.06 -13.85 -13.30
CA LEU A 85 22.90 -14.66 -13.64
C LEU A 85 21.63 -13.87 -13.31
N GLU A 86 20.80 -13.71 -14.34
CA GLU A 86 19.43 -13.23 -14.29
C GLU A 86 18.71 -13.67 -13.00
N PRO A 87 18.00 -12.79 -12.28
CA PRO A 87 17.05 -13.23 -11.28
C PRO A 87 15.87 -13.84 -12.05
N THR A 88 16.00 -15.11 -12.43
CA THR A 88 14.83 -15.96 -12.69
C THR A 88 13.87 -15.78 -11.51
N ALA A 89 12.58 -15.73 -11.79
CA ALA A 89 11.51 -15.61 -10.81
C ALA A 89 11.56 -16.76 -9.80
N ALA A 90 12.52 -16.67 -8.86
CA ALA A 90 12.67 -17.56 -7.75
C ALA A 90 11.38 -17.38 -6.97
N THR A 91 10.53 -18.39 -7.09
CA THR A 91 9.45 -18.65 -6.15
C THR A 91 10.18 -18.70 -4.81
N ALA A 92 10.19 -17.58 -4.07
CA ALA A 92 10.94 -17.45 -2.83
C ALA A 92 10.59 -18.68 -2.01
N ALA A 93 11.57 -19.57 -1.83
CA ALA A 93 11.34 -20.85 -1.19
C ALA A 93 10.68 -20.53 0.16
N MET A 94 9.45 -21.00 0.33
CA MET A 94 8.64 -20.71 1.50
C MET A 94 9.31 -21.39 2.70
N GLN A 95 10.28 -20.71 3.30
CA GLN A 95 11.05 -21.24 4.41
C GLN A 95 10.19 -21.18 5.66
N CYS A 96 9.82 -22.35 6.16
CA CYS A 96 9.24 -22.47 7.49
C CYS A 96 10.33 -22.23 8.51
N LEU A 97 10.26 -21.07 9.16
CA LEU A 97 11.17 -20.68 10.20
C LEU A 97 10.80 -21.39 11.51
N LYS A 98 11.75 -21.42 12.45
CA LYS A 98 11.49 -21.85 13.83
C LYS A 98 10.39 -20.97 14.45
N PRO A 99 9.38 -21.55 15.13
CA PRO A 99 8.31 -20.82 15.80
C PRO A 99 8.86 -19.79 16.80
N THR A 100 8.30 -18.57 16.77
CA THR A 100 8.59 -17.52 17.76
C THR A 100 7.67 -17.57 18.97
N VAL A 101 6.60 -18.38 18.90
CA VAL A 101 5.64 -18.59 19.99
C VAL A 101 5.70 -20.06 20.44
N LYS A 102 5.85 -20.28 21.75
CA LYS A 102 5.91 -21.64 22.33
C LYS A 102 4.66 -22.42 21.97
N GLY A 103 4.86 -23.69 21.58
CA GLY A 103 3.76 -24.60 21.26
C GLY A 103 3.21 -24.49 19.83
N PHE A 104 3.86 -23.72 18.95
CA PHE A 104 3.65 -23.74 17.50
C PHE A 104 4.77 -24.55 16.82
N ALA A 105 4.56 -24.97 15.56
CA ALA A 105 5.50 -25.84 14.84
C ALA A 105 6.32 -25.09 13.78
N SER A 106 5.74 -24.03 13.21
CA SER A 106 6.33 -23.27 12.11
C SER A 106 6.08 -21.77 12.30
N SER A 107 6.97 -20.95 11.73
CA SER A 107 6.84 -19.49 11.65
C SER A 107 7.13 -18.96 10.26
N MET A 108 6.66 -17.75 10.00
CA MET A 108 7.00 -16.94 8.84
C MET A 108 7.07 -15.47 9.26
N LEU A 109 8.10 -14.77 8.77
CA LEU A 109 8.19 -13.32 8.91
C LEU A 109 7.18 -12.66 7.96
N MET A 110 6.27 -11.85 8.50
CA MET A 110 5.35 -11.06 7.69
C MET A 110 5.97 -9.72 7.32
N GLU A 111 6.61 -9.09 8.30
CA GLU A 111 7.43 -7.90 8.16
C GLU A 111 8.38 -7.79 9.38
N PRO A 112 9.33 -6.83 9.42
CA PRO A 112 10.16 -6.60 10.60
C PRO A 112 9.35 -6.45 11.90
N GLY A 113 9.43 -7.48 12.75
CA GLY A 113 8.77 -7.49 14.06
C GLY A 113 7.37 -8.13 14.09
N LEU A 114 6.80 -8.54 12.95
CA LEU A 114 5.51 -9.22 12.88
C LEU A 114 5.68 -10.65 12.30
N PHE A 115 5.23 -11.65 13.07
CA PHE A 115 5.41 -13.07 12.74
C PHE A 115 4.08 -13.81 12.72
N LEU A 116 3.90 -14.65 11.68
CA LEU A 116 2.85 -15.65 11.64
C LEU A 116 3.40 -16.96 12.17
N ASN A 117 2.76 -17.56 13.17
CA ASN A 117 3.10 -18.86 13.73
C ASN A 117 1.92 -19.82 13.53
N TRP A 118 2.20 -21.07 13.19
CA TRP A 118 1.14 -22.06 13.06
C TRP A 118 1.56 -23.46 13.49
N LYS A 119 0.56 -24.29 13.79
CA LYS A 119 0.68 -25.75 13.90
C LYS A 119 -0.60 -26.39 13.38
N ILE A 120 -0.48 -27.61 12.90
CA ILE A 120 -1.63 -28.47 12.62
C ILE A 120 -1.93 -29.25 13.89
N THR A 121 -3.17 -29.17 14.39
CA THR A 121 -3.61 -29.92 15.57
C THR A 121 -3.83 -31.40 15.22
N LYS A 122 -3.93 -32.27 16.23
CA LYS A 122 -4.27 -33.69 16.04
C LYS A 122 -5.60 -33.89 15.29
N THR A 123 -6.51 -32.92 15.34
CA THR A 123 -7.82 -32.97 14.66
C THR A 123 -7.77 -32.40 13.23
N GLY A 124 -6.60 -32.10 12.68
CA GLY A 124 -6.47 -31.46 11.37
C GLY A 124 -6.90 -29.99 11.32
N ALA A 125 -7.02 -29.33 12.48
CA ALA A 125 -7.26 -27.88 12.53
C ALA A 125 -5.93 -27.13 12.37
N VAL A 126 -5.97 -25.88 11.89
CA VAL A 126 -4.82 -24.98 11.97
C VAL A 126 -4.96 -24.13 13.22
N ALA A 127 -4.04 -24.29 14.17
CA ALA A 127 -3.85 -23.29 15.21
C ALA A 127 -2.91 -22.21 14.65
N VAL A 128 -3.36 -20.96 14.68
CA VAL A 128 -2.65 -19.79 14.18
C VAL A 128 -2.37 -18.85 15.34
N ALA A 129 -1.17 -18.28 15.38
CA ALA A 129 -0.85 -17.13 16.21
C ALA A 129 -0.15 -16.05 15.40
N ILE A 130 -0.56 -14.80 15.59
CA ILE A 130 0.24 -13.64 15.17
C ILE A 130 1.00 -13.14 16.38
N HIS A 131 2.30 -12.93 16.22
CA HIS A 131 3.16 -12.35 17.23
C HIS A 131 3.75 -11.04 16.70
N ALA A 132 3.32 -9.93 17.28
CA ALA A 132 3.95 -8.63 17.12
C ALA A 132 4.92 -8.39 18.26
N LYS A 133 6.21 -8.20 17.95
CA LYS A 133 7.22 -7.83 18.94
C LYS A 133 6.96 -6.42 19.48
N ALA A 134 7.32 -6.18 20.75
CA ALA A 134 7.12 -4.90 21.45
C ALA A 134 7.70 -3.66 20.74
N THR A 135 8.66 -3.84 19.85
CA THR A 135 9.28 -2.77 19.05
C THR A 135 8.38 -2.24 17.93
N THR A 136 7.21 -2.83 17.71
CA THR A 136 6.25 -2.43 16.67
C THR A 136 5.06 -1.69 17.30
N THR A 137 4.45 -0.74 16.58
CA THR A 137 3.18 -0.13 17.03
C THR A 137 2.06 -1.19 17.13
N ALA A 138 2.18 -2.28 16.38
CA ALA A 138 1.33 -3.47 16.46
C ALA A 138 1.23 -4.04 17.88
N ALA A 139 2.32 -4.00 18.66
CA ALA A 139 2.32 -4.49 20.05
C ALA A 139 1.55 -3.59 21.04
N ARG A 140 1.12 -2.39 20.61
CA ARG A 140 0.37 -1.43 21.44
C ARG A 140 -1.09 -1.31 21.02
N GLY A 141 -1.43 -1.59 19.76
CA GLY A 141 -2.78 -1.50 19.22
C GLY A 141 -3.35 -2.83 18.73
N TRP A 142 -4.39 -2.76 17.90
CA TRP A 142 -5.00 -3.96 17.30
C TRP A 142 -4.08 -4.59 16.25
N ILE A 143 -4.20 -5.92 16.09
CA ILE A 143 -3.52 -6.70 15.04
C ILE A 143 -4.55 -7.64 14.42
N ALA A 144 -4.51 -7.82 13.12
CA ALA A 144 -5.40 -8.69 12.38
C ALA A 144 -4.67 -9.58 11.36
N VAL A 145 -5.19 -10.79 11.17
CA VAL A 145 -4.91 -11.64 10.00
C VAL A 145 -6.22 -12.08 9.40
N GLY A 146 -6.26 -12.12 8.08
CA GLY A 146 -7.42 -12.58 7.33
C GLY A 146 -7.06 -13.49 6.18
N TRP A 147 -8.09 -14.13 5.64
CA TRP A 147 -8.03 -14.98 4.47
C TRP A 147 -8.70 -14.25 3.31
N SER A 148 -8.03 -14.25 2.17
CA SER A 148 -8.48 -13.56 0.95
C SER A 148 -8.36 -14.51 -0.22
N ALA A 149 -9.36 -14.56 -1.10
CA ALA A 149 -9.24 -15.34 -2.34
C ALA A 149 -8.23 -14.72 -3.30
N THR A 150 -8.02 -13.40 -3.23
CA THR A 150 -7.21 -12.61 -4.19
C THR A 150 -5.90 -12.10 -3.60
N GLY A 151 -5.70 -12.21 -2.28
CA GLY A 151 -4.59 -11.56 -1.59
C GLY A 151 -4.76 -10.04 -1.46
N LEU A 152 -5.97 -9.53 -1.71
CA LEU A 152 -6.39 -8.16 -1.43
C LEU A 152 -7.17 -8.11 -0.12
N MET A 153 -7.14 -6.97 0.57
CA MET A 153 -7.91 -6.77 1.80
C MET A 153 -9.41 -6.86 1.61
N SER A 154 -9.90 -6.55 0.41
CA SER A 154 -11.31 -6.65 0.06
C SER A 154 -11.45 -7.36 -1.30
N PRO A 155 -12.33 -8.37 -1.42
CA PRO A 155 -13.09 -9.00 -0.34
C PRO A 155 -12.22 -9.95 0.49
N ALA A 156 -12.29 -9.86 1.82
CA ALA A 156 -11.62 -10.80 2.72
C ALA A 156 -12.38 -10.97 4.05
N GLU A 157 -11.90 -11.91 4.86
CA GLU A 157 -12.37 -12.15 6.21
C GLU A 157 -11.19 -12.18 7.17
N ALA A 158 -11.25 -11.37 8.22
CA ALA A 158 -10.16 -11.23 9.17
C ALA A 158 -10.59 -11.52 10.60
N ILE A 159 -9.61 -11.89 11.41
CA ILE A 159 -9.73 -11.98 12.86
C ILE A 159 -8.76 -10.94 13.40
N ALA A 160 -9.29 -9.97 14.16
CA ALA A 160 -8.50 -8.96 14.85
C ALA A 160 -8.51 -9.22 16.36
N GLY A 161 -7.42 -8.87 17.04
CA GLY A 161 -7.31 -8.95 18.49
C GLY A 161 -6.60 -7.74 19.10
N ASN A 162 -6.42 -7.76 20.42
CA ASN A 162 -5.99 -6.62 21.25
C ASN A 162 -6.95 -5.41 21.16
N LEU A 163 -8.25 -5.73 21.12
CA LEU A 163 -9.34 -4.76 21.12
C LEU A 163 -9.53 -4.13 22.51
N PRO A 164 -10.32 -3.04 22.68
CA PRO A 164 -10.42 -2.31 23.95
C PRO A 164 -10.79 -3.19 25.16
N HIS A 165 -11.45 -4.32 24.90
CA HIS A 165 -11.87 -5.29 25.91
C HIS A 165 -11.02 -6.58 25.93
N GLY A 166 -9.81 -6.56 25.36
CA GLY A 166 -8.88 -7.70 25.34
C GLY A 166 -9.35 -8.90 24.50
N GLY A 167 -10.37 -8.72 23.65
CA GLY A 167 -11.00 -9.79 22.88
C GLY A 167 -10.39 -10.03 21.49
N LEU A 168 -10.81 -11.14 20.88
CA LEU A 168 -10.70 -11.38 19.44
C LEU A 168 -12.09 -11.26 18.79
N GLN A 169 -12.16 -10.62 17.63
CA GLN A 169 -13.38 -10.43 16.85
C GLN A 169 -13.14 -10.78 15.38
N GLY A 170 -14.09 -11.49 14.77
CA GLY A 170 -14.11 -11.72 13.34
C GLY A 170 -14.69 -10.50 12.60
N TYR A 171 -14.19 -10.20 11.40
CA TYR A 171 -14.60 -9.10 10.55
C TYR A 171 -14.76 -9.55 9.09
N LYS A 172 -15.81 -9.04 8.42
CA LYS A 172 -15.91 -9.03 6.96
C LYS A 172 -15.30 -7.72 6.44
N LEU A 173 -14.38 -7.85 5.49
CA LEU A 173 -13.83 -6.74 4.72
C LEU A 173 -14.53 -6.73 3.37
N ASN A 174 -15.66 -6.03 3.30
CA ASN A 174 -16.49 -5.99 2.09
C ASN A 174 -16.02 -4.92 1.10
N THR A 175 -15.42 -3.85 1.61
CA THR A 175 -14.84 -2.74 0.84
C THR A 175 -13.54 -2.29 1.50
N TYR A 176 -12.77 -1.43 0.82
CA TYR A 176 -11.56 -0.83 1.40
C TYR A 176 -11.84 0.19 2.51
N THR A 177 -13.09 0.61 2.67
CA THR A 177 -13.52 1.65 3.62
C THR A 177 -14.40 1.11 4.74
N SER A 178 -14.74 -0.19 4.73
CA SER A 178 -15.68 -0.77 5.68
C SER A 178 -15.20 -2.12 6.20
N VAL A 179 -15.14 -2.21 7.53
CA VAL A 179 -14.99 -3.46 8.27
C VAL A 179 -16.24 -3.68 9.10
N VAL A 180 -16.84 -4.86 8.95
CA VAL A 180 -18.09 -5.20 9.65
C VAL A 180 -17.81 -6.38 10.58
N PRO A 181 -17.97 -6.23 11.91
CA PRO A 181 -17.90 -7.35 12.84
C PRO A 181 -18.81 -8.49 12.37
N THR A 182 -18.33 -9.73 12.48
CA THR A 182 -19.09 -10.90 12.07
C THR A 182 -18.87 -12.10 12.99
N ASN A 183 -19.92 -12.89 13.14
CA ASN A 183 -19.89 -14.20 13.78
C ASN A 183 -19.82 -15.35 12.75
N SER A 184 -19.78 -15.03 11.45
CA SER A 184 -19.73 -16.03 10.37
C SER A 184 -18.37 -16.72 10.22
N ILE A 185 -17.33 -16.18 10.85
CA ILE A 185 -16.00 -16.80 10.93
C ILE A 185 -15.97 -17.58 12.25
N ALA A 186 -16.06 -18.91 12.19
CA ALA A 186 -15.89 -19.72 13.40
C ALA A 186 -14.40 -19.89 13.70
N PHE A 187 -14.03 -19.63 14.95
CA PHE A 187 -12.69 -19.85 15.47
C PHE A 187 -12.75 -20.13 16.97
N LYS A 188 -11.89 -21.05 17.44
CA LYS A 188 -11.81 -21.55 18.82
C LYS A 188 -10.47 -21.19 19.47
N GLY A 189 -10.30 -21.49 20.75
CA GLY A 189 -9.00 -21.36 21.44
C GLY A 189 -8.45 -19.93 21.43
N ARG A 190 -9.33 -18.95 21.66
CA ARG A 190 -9.05 -17.52 21.54
C ARG A 190 -8.15 -17.06 22.69
N THR A 191 -6.99 -16.50 22.38
CA THR A 191 -6.14 -15.84 23.38
C THR A 191 -5.59 -14.53 22.84
N VAL A 192 -5.63 -13.48 23.64
CA VAL A 192 -4.81 -12.28 23.45
C VAL A 192 -3.90 -12.18 24.66
N SER A 193 -2.59 -12.09 24.42
CA SER A 193 -1.59 -11.88 25.46
C SER A 193 -0.71 -10.71 25.06
N THR A 194 -0.71 -9.67 25.89
CA THR A 194 0.15 -8.49 25.71
C THR A 194 1.11 -8.44 26.89
N THR A 195 2.41 -8.48 26.59
CA THR A 195 3.50 -8.46 27.57
C THR A 195 4.54 -7.43 27.15
N ALA A 196 5.56 -7.20 27.98
CA ALA A 196 6.71 -6.36 27.59
C ALA A 196 7.46 -6.87 26.35
N ALA A 197 7.31 -8.17 26.00
CA ALA A 197 7.92 -8.75 24.79
C ALA A 197 7.10 -8.48 23.52
N GLY A 198 5.82 -8.13 23.65
CA GLY A 198 4.93 -7.87 22.53
C GLY A 198 3.51 -8.37 22.74
N THR A 199 2.72 -8.34 21.66
CA THR A 199 1.35 -8.85 21.62
C THR A 199 1.30 -10.14 20.80
N VAL A 200 0.68 -11.16 21.37
CA VAL A 200 0.36 -12.42 20.70
C VAL A 200 -1.15 -12.58 20.68
N ILE A 201 -1.72 -12.71 19.48
CA ILE A 201 -3.10 -13.17 19.30
C ILE A 201 -3.07 -14.59 18.78
N SER A 202 -3.87 -15.49 19.33
CA SER A 202 -3.96 -16.87 18.87
C SER A 202 -5.39 -17.38 18.82
N PHE A 203 -5.63 -18.26 17.85
CA PHE A 203 -6.92 -18.92 17.63
C PHE A 203 -6.73 -20.19 16.81
N ILE A 204 -7.78 -21.01 16.75
CA ILE A 204 -7.85 -22.25 15.97
C ILE A 204 -8.93 -22.08 14.92
N ARG A 205 -8.58 -22.37 13.66
CA ARG A 205 -9.50 -22.41 12.53
C ARG A 205 -9.37 -23.74 11.80
N ARG A 206 -10.48 -24.42 11.55
CA ARG A 206 -10.54 -25.69 10.82
C ARG A 206 -10.93 -25.46 9.36
N PRO A 207 -10.51 -26.35 8.44
CA PRO A 207 -11.21 -26.50 7.17
C PRO A 207 -12.71 -26.69 7.43
N GLY A 208 -13.55 -25.85 6.83
CA GLY A 208 -15.00 -25.92 7.01
C GLY A 208 -15.58 -25.14 8.19
N ASP A 209 -14.79 -24.44 9.01
CA ASP A 209 -15.27 -23.57 10.12
C ASP A 209 -15.98 -22.27 9.62
N GLY A 210 -16.65 -22.34 8.47
CA GLY A 210 -17.31 -21.20 7.84
C GLY A 210 -16.35 -20.15 7.28
N GLY A 211 -16.92 -18.98 7.06
CA GLY A 211 -16.33 -17.91 6.25
C GLY A 211 -16.45 -18.17 4.74
N LYS A 212 -16.32 -17.10 3.95
CA LYS A 212 -16.27 -17.09 2.49
C LYS A 212 -14.98 -17.69 1.93
N VAL A 213 -13.87 -17.59 2.66
CA VAL A 213 -12.56 -18.10 2.17
C VAL A 213 -12.13 -19.31 3.01
N PRO A 214 -12.14 -20.54 2.43
CA PRO A 214 -11.82 -21.75 3.16
C PRO A 214 -10.33 -21.80 3.55
N VAL A 215 -10.05 -22.39 4.71
CA VAL A 215 -8.69 -22.76 5.11
C VAL A 215 -8.37 -24.12 4.52
N THR A 216 -7.22 -24.24 3.86
CA THR A 216 -6.72 -25.50 3.31
C THR A 216 -5.37 -25.85 3.92
N LEU A 217 -5.12 -27.11 4.24
CA LEU A 217 -3.85 -27.48 4.87
C LEU A 217 -2.71 -27.60 3.87
N ARG A 218 -2.99 -28.22 2.73
CA ARG A 218 -2.01 -28.63 1.72
C ARG A 218 -1.99 -27.75 0.47
N GLN A 219 -2.88 -26.76 0.41
CA GLN A 219 -2.94 -25.81 -0.70
C GLN A 219 -2.49 -24.42 -0.24
N PRO A 220 -2.04 -23.56 -1.17
CA PRO A 220 -1.72 -22.17 -0.86
C PRO A 220 -2.91 -21.42 -0.26
N ASN A 221 -2.73 -20.85 0.92
CA ASN A 221 -3.66 -19.93 1.56
C ASN A 221 -3.13 -18.52 1.37
N ARG A 222 -3.91 -17.64 0.76
CA ARG A 222 -3.59 -16.21 0.65
C ARG A 222 -4.10 -15.51 1.90
N LEU A 223 -3.17 -15.04 2.70
CA LEU A 223 -3.43 -14.28 3.90
C LEU A 223 -3.24 -12.80 3.64
N VAL A 224 -4.05 -11.98 4.32
CA VAL A 224 -3.84 -10.54 4.48
C VAL A 224 -3.61 -10.26 5.95
N TRP A 225 -2.83 -9.24 6.27
CA TRP A 225 -2.59 -8.84 7.65
C TRP A 225 -2.62 -7.32 7.76
N ALA A 226 -2.93 -6.83 8.95
CA ALA A 226 -2.85 -5.41 9.27
C ALA A 226 -2.71 -5.18 10.77
N TYR A 227 -2.26 -3.99 11.16
CA TYR A 227 -2.25 -3.58 12.55
C TYR A 227 -2.40 -2.06 12.69
N SER A 228 -2.70 -1.62 13.91
CA SER A 228 -2.89 -0.21 14.23
C SER A 228 -1.65 0.65 13.93
N ASN A 229 -1.87 1.81 13.30
CA ASN A 229 -0.84 2.81 13.05
C ASN A 229 -0.51 3.66 14.27
N ASP A 230 -1.46 3.87 15.16
CA ASP A 230 -1.39 4.81 16.28
C ASP A 230 -1.42 4.11 17.65
N GLY A 231 -1.42 2.77 17.67
CA GLY A 231 -1.56 1.98 18.89
C GLY A 231 -2.98 1.95 19.44
N THR A 232 -3.98 2.47 18.71
CA THR A 232 -5.38 2.31 19.09
C THR A 232 -5.78 0.85 19.13
N LYS A 233 -6.64 0.53 20.10
CA LYS A 233 -7.22 -0.81 20.25
C LYS A 233 -8.49 -0.99 19.41
N ALA A 234 -9.15 0.10 19.01
CA ALA A 234 -10.31 0.02 18.12
C ALA A 234 -9.84 -0.31 16.70
N VAL A 235 -10.45 -1.30 16.04
CA VAL A 235 -10.16 -1.57 14.63
C VAL A 235 -10.49 -0.34 13.82
N GLY A 236 -9.49 0.15 13.08
CA GLY A 236 -9.59 1.36 12.29
C GLY A 236 -8.70 1.27 11.05
N TYR A 237 -8.43 2.43 10.46
CA TYR A 237 -7.53 2.50 9.32
C TYR A 237 -6.08 2.21 9.76
N HIS A 238 -5.43 1.24 9.13
CA HIS A 238 -4.08 0.78 9.46
C HIS A 238 -2.96 1.57 8.76
N GLY A 239 -3.29 2.49 7.85
CA GLY A 239 -2.27 3.15 7.03
C GLY A 239 -1.44 2.14 6.22
N SER A 240 -0.11 2.28 6.27
CA SER A 240 0.85 1.37 5.63
C SER A 240 1.07 0.04 6.35
N ASN A 241 0.54 -0.13 7.56
CA ASN A 241 0.72 -1.32 8.38
C ASN A 241 -0.20 -2.46 7.91
N VAL A 242 0.00 -2.89 6.66
CA VAL A 242 -0.79 -3.89 5.96
C VAL A 242 0.08 -4.67 4.98
N GLY A 243 -0.24 -5.94 4.80
CA GLY A 243 0.35 -6.72 3.72
C GLY A 243 -0.47 -7.95 3.35
N ALA A 244 0.13 -8.74 2.47
CA ALA A 244 -0.41 -10.04 2.08
C ALA A 244 0.73 -11.04 1.92
N LEU A 245 0.45 -12.31 2.18
CA LEU A 245 1.39 -13.40 2.01
C LEU A 245 0.66 -14.68 1.59
N THR A 246 1.41 -15.65 1.08
CA THR A 246 0.87 -16.98 0.76
C THR A 246 1.54 -18.03 1.64
N VAL A 247 0.75 -18.90 2.27
CA VAL A 247 1.23 -19.96 3.16
C VAL A 247 0.60 -21.31 2.84
N ILE A 248 1.39 -22.38 2.85
CA ILE A 248 0.89 -23.76 2.90
C ILE A 248 1.12 -24.26 4.32
N PHE A 249 0.04 -24.54 5.06
CA PHE A 249 0.15 -24.87 6.48
C PHE A 249 0.79 -26.24 6.74
N ALA A 250 0.76 -27.16 5.77
CA ALA A 250 1.31 -28.51 5.86
C ALA A 250 2.85 -28.59 5.80
N CYS A 251 3.55 -27.46 5.80
CA CYS A 251 5.01 -27.45 5.85
C CYS A 251 5.48 -27.79 7.27
N ASN A 252 5.81 -29.07 7.49
CA ASN A 252 6.46 -29.53 8.72
C ASN A 252 7.94 -29.13 8.68
N GLY A 253 8.39 -28.38 9.68
CA GLY A 253 9.75 -27.83 9.84
C GLY A 253 10.89 -28.84 10.00
N ALA A 254 10.75 -30.06 9.47
CA ALA A 254 11.80 -31.05 9.38
C ALA A 254 11.90 -31.49 7.91
N THR A 255 12.78 -30.82 7.15
CA THR A 255 13.39 -31.26 5.87
C THR A 255 12.50 -31.72 4.70
N GLY A 256 11.17 -31.73 4.81
CA GLY A 256 10.29 -32.35 3.82
C GLY A 256 9.89 -31.43 2.68
N LYS A 257 10.30 -31.80 1.44
CA LYS A 257 9.58 -31.45 0.21
C LYS A 257 8.07 -31.54 0.46
N VAL A 258 7.32 -30.50 0.10
CA VAL A 258 5.85 -30.55 0.06
C VAL A 258 5.48 -31.74 -0.82
N PRO A 259 4.75 -32.76 -0.34
CA PRO A 259 4.21 -33.80 -1.21
C PRO A 259 3.10 -33.12 -2.01
N GLY A 260 3.46 -32.56 -3.15
CA GLY A 260 2.48 -32.13 -4.14
C GLY A 260 1.72 -33.37 -4.56
N ASN A 261 0.40 -33.39 -4.30
CA ASN A 261 -0.47 -34.32 -4.99
C ASN A 261 -0.44 -33.91 -6.47
N PRO A 262 0.13 -34.71 -7.38
CA PRO A 262 0.27 -34.34 -8.80
C PRO A 262 -1.09 -34.13 -9.49
N ASN A 263 -2.19 -34.58 -8.86
CA ASN A 263 -3.53 -34.51 -9.43
C ASN A 263 -4.39 -33.35 -8.89
N THR A 264 -3.86 -32.49 -8.02
CA THR A 264 -4.57 -31.24 -7.68
C THR A 264 -4.15 -30.17 -8.67
N PRO A 265 -5.05 -29.65 -9.52
CA PRO A 265 -4.73 -28.51 -10.36
C PRO A 265 -4.20 -27.39 -9.45
N PRO A 266 -3.06 -26.77 -9.75
CA PRO A 266 -2.62 -25.61 -9.00
C PRO A 266 -3.78 -24.61 -8.94
N PRO A 267 -4.00 -23.90 -7.81
CA PRO A 267 -4.91 -22.75 -7.85
C PRO A 267 -4.50 -21.91 -9.06
N PRO A 268 -5.47 -21.45 -9.88
CA PRO A 268 -5.14 -20.72 -11.09
C PRO A 268 -4.10 -19.66 -10.71
N PRO A 269 -2.96 -19.62 -11.42
CA PRO A 269 -1.91 -18.66 -11.12
C PRO A 269 -2.59 -17.31 -10.89
N TYR A 270 -2.11 -16.54 -9.91
CA TYR A 270 -2.40 -15.11 -9.97
C TYR A 270 -2.01 -14.72 -11.39
N LYS A 271 -2.99 -14.40 -12.22
CA LYS A 271 -2.75 -14.00 -13.58
C LYS A 271 -2.34 -12.54 -13.40
N PRO A 272 -1.03 -12.21 -13.40
CA PRO A 272 -0.69 -10.80 -13.57
C PRO A 272 -1.52 -10.31 -14.77
N PRO A 273 -2.13 -9.10 -14.73
CA PRO A 273 -2.67 -8.45 -15.91
C PRO A 273 -1.76 -8.76 -17.09
N PRO A 274 -2.36 -9.11 -18.25
CA PRO A 274 -1.60 -9.53 -19.42
C PRO A 274 -0.41 -8.63 -19.60
N ILE A 275 0.80 -9.20 -19.62
CA ILE A 275 1.97 -8.45 -20.05
C ILE A 275 1.60 -7.97 -21.45
N VAL A 276 1.60 -6.65 -21.66
CA VAL A 276 1.41 -6.09 -22.99
C VAL A 276 2.70 -6.35 -23.77
N ARG A 277 2.93 -7.61 -24.14
CA ARG A 277 3.95 -8.01 -25.12
C ARG A 277 3.34 -7.82 -26.49
N SER A 278 3.05 -6.57 -26.83
CA SER A 278 2.68 -6.29 -28.20
C SER A 278 3.96 -6.39 -29.03
N ASN A 279 4.04 -7.35 -29.94
CA ASN A 279 5.08 -7.39 -30.99
C ASN A 279 5.03 -6.15 -31.90
N LYS A 280 4.07 -5.25 -31.69
CA LYS A 280 3.92 -3.95 -32.35
C LYS A 280 3.54 -2.90 -31.31
N CYS A 281 4.52 -2.17 -30.79
CA CYS A 281 4.22 -1.08 -29.88
C CYS A 281 3.53 0.04 -30.68
N PRO A 282 2.30 0.45 -30.31
CA PRO A 282 1.59 1.50 -31.02
C PRO A 282 2.46 2.76 -31.12
N VAL A 283 2.43 3.42 -32.29
CA VAL A 283 3.15 4.69 -32.46
C VAL A 283 2.47 5.75 -31.59
N SER A 284 3.28 6.52 -30.87
CA SER A 284 2.79 7.61 -30.03
C SER A 284 2.07 8.68 -30.84
N SER A 285 0.90 9.10 -30.36
CA SER A 285 0.19 10.28 -30.86
C SER A 285 0.74 11.60 -30.28
N LEU A 286 1.55 11.53 -29.21
CA LEU A 286 2.16 12.70 -28.58
C LEU A 286 3.49 13.03 -29.28
N PRO A 287 3.66 14.25 -29.84
CA PRO A 287 4.90 14.66 -30.50
C PRO A 287 6.13 14.51 -29.60
N GLY A 288 7.23 14.02 -30.19
CA GLY A 288 8.49 13.78 -29.48
C GLY A 288 8.57 12.43 -28.77
N PHE A 289 7.52 11.62 -28.76
CA PHE A 289 7.53 10.24 -28.27
C PHE A 289 7.39 9.24 -29.43
N ILE A 290 7.92 8.03 -29.26
CA ILE A 290 7.91 7.02 -30.33
C ILE A 290 6.76 6.04 -30.13
N TYR A 291 6.53 5.63 -28.88
CA TYR A 291 5.57 4.58 -28.56
C TYR A 291 4.51 5.05 -27.56
N MET A 292 3.37 4.38 -27.59
CA MET A 292 2.34 4.54 -26.57
C MET A 292 1.63 3.23 -26.22
N THR A 293 0.96 3.24 -25.07
CA THR A 293 0.01 2.19 -24.66
C THR A 293 -1.09 2.80 -23.81
N ASP A 294 -2.30 2.29 -23.96
CA ASP A 294 -3.40 2.65 -23.08
C ASP A 294 -3.20 2.00 -21.70
N LEU A 295 -3.37 2.82 -20.66
CA LEU A 295 -3.34 2.41 -19.25
C LEU A 295 -4.75 2.12 -18.73
N ALA A 296 -5.70 2.95 -19.15
CA ALA A 296 -7.13 2.88 -18.88
C ALA A 296 -7.86 3.75 -19.92
N PRO A 297 -9.21 3.69 -20.00
CA PRO A 297 -9.97 4.63 -20.83
C PRO A 297 -9.59 6.08 -20.51
N GLY A 298 -9.03 6.78 -21.50
CA GLY A 298 -8.58 8.17 -21.36
C GLY A 298 -7.22 8.37 -20.69
N VAL A 299 -6.48 7.30 -20.36
CA VAL A 299 -5.13 7.42 -19.79
C VAL A 299 -4.13 6.68 -20.66
N VAL A 300 -3.14 7.40 -21.17
CA VAL A 300 -2.16 6.90 -22.14
C VAL A 300 -0.75 7.13 -21.62
N LEU A 301 0.10 6.10 -21.70
CA LEU A 301 1.53 6.20 -21.48
C LEU A 301 2.23 6.35 -22.82
N HIS A 302 3.12 7.33 -22.92
CA HIS A 302 4.01 7.57 -24.04
C HIS A 302 5.46 7.38 -23.59
N TRP A 303 6.31 6.80 -24.44
CA TRP A 303 7.74 6.70 -24.14
C TRP A 303 8.62 6.77 -25.39
N ARG A 304 9.87 7.16 -25.15
CA ARG A 304 10.98 6.98 -26.06
C ARG A 304 12.24 6.65 -25.26
N LEU A 305 13.18 5.98 -25.90
CA LEU A 305 14.50 5.74 -25.33
C LEU A 305 15.34 6.99 -25.57
N TYR A 306 15.95 7.51 -24.51
CA TYR A 306 16.79 8.69 -24.53
C TYR A 306 18.19 8.24 -24.10
N LEU A 307 19.16 8.18 -25.02
CA LEU A 307 20.48 7.62 -24.74
C LEU A 307 20.44 6.14 -24.25
N ARG A 308 21.60 5.57 -23.95
CA ARG A 308 21.71 4.14 -23.56
C ARG A 308 21.06 3.80 -22.22
N ASN A 309 20.81 4.75 -21.33
CA ASN A 309 20.42 4.45 -19.95
C ASN A 309 19.24 5.28 -19.43
N VAL A 310 18.56 6.04 -20.28
CA VAL A 310 17.44 6.89 -19.84
C VAL A 310 16.20 6.56 -20.64
N VAL A 311 15.07 6.43 -19.95
CA VAL A 311 13.76 6.41 -20.60
C VAL A 311 13.12 7.78 -20.40
N GLU A 312 12.65 8.37 -21.48
CA GLU A 312 11.79 9.54 -21.41
C GLU A 312 10.35 9.08 -21.50
N VAL A 313 9.55 9.46 -20.51
CA VAL A 313 8.15 9.07 -20.42
C VAL A 313 7.26 10.30 -20.37
N ALA A 314 6.06 10.14 -20.92
CA ALA A 314 4.95 11.01 -20.60
C ALA A 314 3.71 10.18 -20.27
N ILE A 315 2.93 10.63 -19.30
CA ILE A 315 1.60 10.10 -19.03
C ILE A 315 0.58 11.19 -19.33
N GLU A 316 -0.39 10.87 -20.20
CA GLU A 316 -1.51 11.73 -20.55
C GLU A 316 -2.78 11.17 -19.90
N ALA A 317 -3.53 12.01 -19.20
CA ALA A 317 -4.86 11.68 -18.71
C ALA A 317 -5.87 12.70 -19.26
N LYS A 318 -6.85 12.22 -20.03
CA LYS A 318 -7.99 12.97 -20.56
C LYS A 318 -9.21 12.68 -19.68
N ALA A 319 -9.83 13.70 -19.10
CA ALA A 319 -11.10 13.45 -18.42
C ALA A 319 -12.24 13.32 -19.44
N GLY A 320 -13.06 12.28 -19.28
CA GLY A 320 -14.14 11.95 -20.21
C GLY A 320 -15.29 12.97 -20.31
N SER A 321 -15.25 14.09 -19.57
CA SER A 321 -16.29 15.11 -19.54
C SER A 321 -15.77 16.54 -19.75
N GLY A 322 -14.57 16.72 -20.29
CA GLY A 322 -13.94 18.05 -20.46
C GLY A 322 -13.43 18.68 -19.15
N ALA A 323 -13.58 17.99 -18.01
CA ALA A 323 -12.88 18.33 -16.79
C ALA A 323 -11.38 18.03 -16.95
N GLU A 324 -10.53 18.64 -16.13
CA GLU A 324 -9.11 18.31 -16.10
C GLU A 324 -8.83 17.36 -14.92
N SER A 325 -7.86 16.45 -15.07
CA SER A 325 -7.37 15.67 -13.94
C SER A 325 -6.52 16.58 -13.05
N GLY A 326 -6.93 16.72 -11.79
CA GLY A 326 -6.29 17.66 -10.85
C GLY A 326 -4.85 17.28 -10.47
N TRP A 327 -4.60 15.98 -10.28
CA TRP A 327 -3.25 15.42 -10.15
C TRP A 327 -3.16 14.12 -10.94
N LEU A 328 -1.94 13.79 -11.38
CA LEU A 328 -1.60 12.58 -12.12
C LEU A 328 -0.33 11.98 -11.50
N SER A 329 -0.20 10.67 -11.57
CA SER A 329 0.95 9.95 -11.03
C SER A 329 1.31 8.75 -11.89
N LEU A 330 2.61 8.55 -12.07
CA LEU A 330 3.19 7.37 -12.68
C LEU A 330 4.35 6.89 -11.81
N GLY A 331 4.34 5.60 -11.46
CA GLY A 331 5.36 5.00 -10.64
C GLY A 331 5.85 3.65 -11.15
N TRP A 332 7.00 3.24 -10.63
CA TRP A 332 7.62 1.95 -10.88
C TRP A 332 7.46 1.10 -9.63
N SER A 333 7.05 -0.15 -9.83
CA SER A 333 6.78 -1.09 -8.75
C SER A 333 7.40 -2.44 -9.06
N ALA A 334 8.01 -3.09 -8.08
CA ALA A 334 8.52 -4.45 -8.25
C ALA A 334 7.40 -5.49 -8.42
N ASN A 335 6.18 -5.19 -7.98
CA ASN A 335 5.08 -6.16 -7.86
C ASN A 335 3.71 -5.64 -8.32
N GLY A 336 3.67 -4.47 -8.97
CA GLY A 336 2.42 -3.85 -9.45
C GLY A 336 1.56 -3.24 -8.34
N ARG A 337 2.09 -3.14 -7.10
CA ARG A 337 1.39 -2.50 -5.99
C ARG A 337 1.94 -1.09 -5.74
N MET A 338 1.06 -0.23 -5.24
CA MET A 338 1.39 1.14 -4.82
C MET A 338 2.40 1.14 -3.66
N GLY A 339 2.16 0.33 -2.62
CA GLY A 339 3.11 0.18 -1.52
C GLY A 339 4.42 -0.49 -1.98
N GLY A 340 5.55 0.16 -1.67
CA GLY A 340 6.89 -0.21 -2.11
C GLY A 340 7.31 0.38 -3.46
N SER A 341 6.48 1.21 -4.09
CA SER A 341 6.77 1.84 -5.39
C SER A 341 7.53 3.16 -5.26
N GLU A 342 8.07 3.62 -6.39
CA GLU A 342 8.59 4.98 -6.55
C GLU A 342 7.78 5.68 -7.63
N ALA A 343 7.21 6.84 -7.31
CA ALA A 343 6.31 7.55 -8.21
C ALA A 343 6.73 8.99 -8.45
N ILE A 344 6.43 9.46 -9.65
CA ILE A 344 6.43 10.88 -9.98
C ILE A 344 4.98 11.33 -9.91
N ILE A 345 4.72 12.39 -9.16
CA ILE A 345 3.38 12.96 -8.96
C ILE A 345 3.41 14.40 -9.46
N GLY A 346 2.51 14.70 -10.39
CA GLY A 346 2.29 16.05 -10.90
C GLY A 346 0.99 16.61 -10.37
N ASN A 347 1.06 17.78 -9.75
CA ASN A 347 -0.10 18.47 -9.20
C ASN A 347 -0.37 19.79 -9.95
N LYS A 348 -1.61 19.93 -10.49
CA LYS A 348 -2.05 21.12 -11.22
C LYS A 348 -1.91 22.40 -10.43
N GLY A 349 -2.15 22.36 -9.12
CA GLY A 349 -2.05 23.54 -8.27
C GLY A 349 -0.62 24.11 -8.18
N ALA A 350 0.39 23.24 -8.30
CA ALA A 350 1.78 23.61 -8.16
C ALA A 350 2.48 23.81 -9.51
N GLY A 351 2.03 23.13 -10.57
CA GLY A 351 2.74 23.11 -11.85
C GLY A 351 4.09 22.40 -11.82
N VAL A 352 4.39 21.69 -10.72
CA VAL A 352 5.68 21.03 -10.47
C VAL A 352 5.48 19.52 -10.35
N LEU A 353 6.47 18.77 -10.85
CA LEU A 353 6.59 17.33 -10.62
C LEU A 353 7.43 17.07 -9.37
N GLY A 354 6.90 16.25 -8.46
CA GLY A 354 7.67 15.72 -7.33
C GLY A 354 7.96 14.23 -7.51
N ALA A 355 9.15 13.78 -7.10
CA ALA A 355 9.46 12.37 -6.95
C ALA A 355 9.17 11.92 -5.51
N TYR A 356 8.64 10.71 -5.36
CA TYR A 356 8.20 10.18 -4.07
C TYR A 356 8.52 8.71 -3.92
N ASP A 357 8.95 8.34 -2.72
CA ASP A 357 8.93 6.97 -2.24
C ASP A 357 7.54 6.68 -1.66
N ILE A 358 6.86 5.64 -2.16
CA ILE A 358 5.55 5.22 -1.65
C ILE A 358 5.76 3.95 -0.82
N MET A 359 5.85 4.10 0.50
CA MET A 359 6.04 2.99 1.44
C MET A 359 4.78 2.18 1.69
N GLY A 360 3.60 2.73 1.39
CA GLY A 360 2.31 2.10 1.67
C GLY A 360 1.13 2.94 1.18
N TYR A 361 -0.04 2.76 1.79
CA TYR A 361 -1.31 3.27 1.26
C TYR A 361 -1.83 4.54 1.94
N SER A 362 -1.05 5.14 2.85
CA SER A 362 -1.42 6.41 3.52
C SER A 362 -0.63 7.60 2.97
N MET A 363 -1.17 8.81 3.12
CA MET A 363 -0.46 10.04 2.77
C MET A 363 0.88 10.19 3.52
N THR A 364 0.93 9.76 4.78
CA THR A 364 2.17 9.75 5.58
C THR A 364 3.24 8.78 5.07
N SER A 365 2.85 7.82 4.24
CA SER A 365 3.75 6.84 3.63
C SER A 365 4.30 7.29 2.28
N ILE A 366 3.94 8.49 1.84
CA ILE A 366 4.38 9.09 0.58
C ILE A 366 5.40 10.15 0.94
N GLN A 367 6.67 9.80 0.80
CA GLN A 367 7.78 10.62 1.25
C GLN A 367 8.44 11.29 0.04
N PRO A 368 8.63 12.62 0.07
CA PRO A 368 9.40 13.30 -0.97
C PRO A 368 10.77 12.64 -1.11
N LYS A 369 11.18 12.42 -2.34
CA LYS A 369 12.48 11.87 -2.69
C LYS A 369 13.24 12.87 -3.51
N ILE A 370 14.50 13.10 -3.15
CA ILE A 370 15.43 13.80 -4.03
C ILE A 370 15.82 12.82 -5.12
N LEU A 371 15.18 12.96 -6.28
CA LEU A 371 15.51 12.23 -7.49
C LEU A 371 15.75 13.26 -8.58
N ALA A 372 16.91 13.17 -9.23
CA ALA A 372 17.19 14.00 -10.40
C ALA A 372 16.25 13.58 -11.54
N LEU A 373 15.18 14.34 -11.75
CA LEU A 373 14.31 14.21 -12.91
C LEU A 373 14.86 15.13 -14.00
N GLY A 374 15.46 14.54 -15.04
CA GLY A 374 15.84 15.30 -16.23
C GLY A 374 14.59 15.76 -16.98
N ASP A 375 14.57 17.00 -17.45
CA ASP A 375 13.48 17.58 -18.27
C ASP A 375 12.06 17.31 -17.71
N ALA A 376 11.91 17.38 -16.39
CA ALA A 376 10.62 17.20 -15.73
C ALA A 376 9.73 18.43 -15.93
N ALA A 377 8.55 18.21 -16.53
CA ALA A 377 7.53 19.21 -16.72
C ALA A 377 6.14 18.60 -16.60
N ALA A 378 5.22 19.34 -15.97
CA ALA A 378 3.79 19.07 -16.03
C ALA A 378 3.13 20.13 -16.91
N VAL A 379 2.47 19.71 -17.99
CA VAL A 379 1.74 20.60 -18.90
C VAL A 379 0.24 20.30 -18.75
N TYR A 380 -0.51 21.33 -18.37
CA TYR A 380 -1.96 21.28 -18.24
C TYR A 380 -2.58 21.99 -19.44
N LYS A 381 -3.23 21.23 -20.33
CA LYS A 381 -3.84 21.79 -21.54
C LYS A 381 -5.28 22.24 -21.23
N ASN A 382 -5.41 23.48 -20.79
CA ASN A 382 -6.69 24.13 -20.55
C ASN A 382 -7.61 24.02 -21.79
N GLY A 383 -8.87 23.63 -21.58
CA GLY A 383 -9.88 23.53 -22.65
C GLY A 383 -9.92 22.22 -23.43
N GLN A 384 -8.90 21.35 -23.29
CA GLN A 384 -8.88 20.01 -23.88
C GLN A 384 -9.10 18.89 -22.84
N GLY A 385 -9.22 19.25 -21.55
CA GLY A 385 -9.42 18.30 -20.46
C GLY A 385 -8.27 17.31 -20.28
N SER A 386 -7.06 17.67 -20.72
CA SER A 386 -5.89 16.78 -20.73
C SER A 386 -4.77 17.30 -19.82
N THR A 387 -4.29 16.42 -18.94
CA THR A 387 -3.10 16.61 -18.10
C THR A 387 -1.98 15.73 -18.63
N ILE A 388 -0.84 16.33 -18.97
CA ILE A 388 0.35 15.60 -19.44
C ILE A 388 1.49 15.84 -18.46
N MET A 389 2.04 14.76 -17.90
CA MET A 389 3.30 14.80 -17.17
C MET A 389 4.40 14.21 -18.02
N ARG A 390 5.52 14.92 -18.18
CA ARG A 390 6.70 14.50 -18.93
C ARG A 390 7.93 14.55 -18.04
N PHE A 391 8.76 13.52 -18.07
CA PHE A 391 10.03 13.50 -17.35
C PHE A 391 10.96 12.42 -17.92
N ARG A 392 12.26 12.56 -17.64
CA ARG A 392 13.26 11.53 -17.89
C ARG A 392 13.59 10.78 -16.63
N ARG A 393 13.74 9.46 -16.75
CA ARG A 393 14.19 8.59 -15.67
C ARG A 393 15.37 7.75 -16.12
N ALA A 394 16.51 7.96 -15.47
CA ALA A 394 17.71 7.19 -15.71
C ALA A 394 17.69 5.84 -14.98
N ARG A 395 18.39 4.86 -15.55
CA ARG A 395 18.82 3.65 -14.85
C ARG A 395 19.82 4.08 -13.78
N GLY A 396 19.38 4.07 -12.52
CA GLY A 396 20.17 4.58 -11.40
C GLY A 396 20.32 3.56 -10.28
N LYS A 397 21.50 3.58 -9.63
CA LYS A 397 21.86 2.78 -8.45
C LYS A 397 21.10 3.21 -7.17
N PHE A 398 20.54 4.42 -7.18
CA PHE A 398 19.83 5.01 -6.04
C PHE A 398 18.29 4.93 -6.16
N ASN A 399 17.79 4.15 -7.10
CA ASN A 399 16.38 3.85 -7.21
C ASN A 399 16.06 2.62 -6.36
N ARG A 400 15.05 2.73 -5.49
CA ARG A 400 14.48 1.58 -4.78
C ARG A 400 13.87 0.60 -5.76
N VAL A 401 13.29 1.09 -6.85
CA VAL A 401 12.78 0.26 -7.95
C VAL A 401 13.61 0.54 -9.19
N ALA A 402 14.39 -0.47 -9.59
CA ALA A 402 15.21 -0.39 -10.79
C ALA A 402 14.33 -0.19 -12.03
N VAL A 403 14.78 0.71 -12.91
CA VAL A 403 14.22 0.87 -14.25
C VAL A 403 15.04 0.03 -15.20
N ASN A 404 14.38 -0.68 -16.10
CA ASN A 404 15.01 -1.36 -17.22
C ASN A 404 14.65 -0.63 -18.54
N PRO A 405 15.47 0.33 -19.02
CA PRO A 405 15.15 1.06 -20.24
C PRO A 405 15.02 0.17 -21.48
N TRP A 406 15.61 -1.03 -21.45
CA TRP A 406 15.64 -1.98 -22.58
C TRP A 406 14.87 -3.25 -22.27
N GLY A 407 13.85 -3.17 -21.42
CA GLY A 407 13.10 -4.35 -21.12
C GLY A 407 11.84 -4.06 -20.33
N ILE A 408 11.43 -5.11 -19.64
CA ILE A 408 10.17 -5.15 -18.91
C ILE A 408 10.26 -4.30 -17.63
N ASN A 409 9.29 -3.41 -17.46
CA ASN A 409 9.05 -2.62 -16.26
C ASN A 409 7.62 -2.84 -15.79
N THR A 410 7.43 -2.91 -14.48
CA THR A 410 6.10 -2.92 -13.88
C THR A 410 5.78 -1.52 -13.36
N LEU A 411 4.73 -0.93 -13.92
CA LEU A 411 4.31 0.43 -13.67
C LEU A 411 3.02 0.45 -12.88
N VAL A 412 2.88 1.41 -11.98
CA VAL A 412 1.63 1.77 -11.29
C VAL A 412 1.25 3.18 -11.71
N TRP A 413 -0.04 3.46 -11.83
CA TRP A 413 -0.52 4.78 -12.21
C TRP A 413 -1.76 5.14 -11.39
N ALA A 414 -1.99 6.43 -11.18
CA ALA A 414 -3.17 6.95 -10.53
C ALA A 414 -3.45 8.40 -10.93
N TYR A 415 -4.71 8.83 -10.85
CA TYR A 415 -5.09 10.22 -11.14
C TYR A 415 -6.34 10.67 -10.35
N SER A 416 -6.50 11.98 -10.20
CA SER A 416 -7.69 12.59 -9.57
C SER A 416 -8.89 12.59 -10.51
N LYS A 417 -10.06 12.21 -9.98
CA LYS A 417 -11.35 12.37 -10.68
C LYS A 417 -11.88 13.81 -10.63
N ASP A 418 -11.63 14.51 -9.52
CA ASP A 418 -12.45 15.65 -9.10
C ASP A 418 -11.77 17.00 -9.35
N ASN A 419 -10.86 17.06 -10.33
CA ASN A 419 -10.04 18.26 -10.63
C ASN A 419 -9.36 18.84 -9.37
N THR A 420 -9.10 18.00 -8.37
CA THR A 420 -8.51 18.44 -7.10
C THR A 420 -7.08 18.89 -7.34
N LYS A 421 -6.81 20.18 -7.08
CA LYS A 421 -5.47 20.78 -7.16
C LYS A 421 -4.55 20.34 -6.02
N THR A 422 -4.94 19.35 -5.24
CA THR A 422 -4.17 18.78 -4.14
C THR A 422 -4.11 17.27 -4.34
N PHE A 423 -2.94 16.71 -4.07
CA PHE A 423 -2.74 15.27 -4.08
C PHE A 423 -3.55 14.63 -2.95
N THR A 424 -4.44 13.72 -3.33
CA THR A 424 -5.47 13.10 -2.48
C THR A 424 -5.65 11.63 -2.86
N TYR A 425 -6.56 10.92 -2.20
CA TYR A 425 -6.91 9.55 -2.57
C TYR A 425 -7.49 9.48 -3.99
N HIS A 426 -6.97 8.58 -4.83
CA HIS A 426 -7.40 8.41 -6.24
C HIS A 426 -8.72 7.66 -6.43
N GLY A 427 -9.30 7.08 -5.38
CA GLY A 427 -10.46 6.20 -5.55
C GLY A 427 -10.13 5.01 -6.47
N GLY A 428 -11.03 4.73 -7.42
CA GLY A 428 -10.83 3.68 -8.43
C GLY A 428 -9.96 4.08 -9.63
N ASN A 429 -9.48 5.33 -9.69
CA ASN A 429 -8.72 5.85 -10.83
C ASN A 429 -7.23 5.52 -10.71
N CYS A 430 -6.94 4.23 -10.61
CA CYS A 430 -5.60 3.71 -10.48
C CYS A 430 -5.50 2.36 -11.16
N GLY A 431 -4.28 1.97 -11.46
CA GLY A 431 -4.02 0.64 -12.00
C GLY A 431 -2.54 0.36 -12.03
N TRP A 432 -2.22 -0.75 -12.66
CA TRP A 432 -0.85 -1.14 -12.92
C TRP A 432 -0.79 -1.98 -14.19
N LEU A 433 0.38 -2.00 -14.81
CA LEU A 433 0.65 -2.82 -15.97
C LEU A 433 2.13 -3.15 -16.05
N THR A 434 2.47 -4.07 -16.94
CA THR A 434 3.84 -4.36 -17.30
C THR A 434 4.08 -3.90 -18.74
N VAL A 435 5.09 -3.03 -18.93
CA VAL A 435 5.48 -2.46 -20.22
C VAL A 435 6.89 -2.89 -20.55
N ASP A 436 7.12 -3.34 -21.78
CA ASP A 436 8.45 -3.55 -22.30
C ASP A 436 8.91 -2.30 -23.06
N PHE A 437 9.92 -1.60 -22.54
CA PHE A 437 10.45 -0.41 -23.21
C PHE A 437 11.38 -0.74 -24.39
N SER A 438 11.75 -2.02 -24.58
CA SER A 438 12.62 -2.49 -25.67
C SER A 438 11.95 -2.60 -27.05
N CYS A 439 10.72 -2.12 -27.17
CA CYS A 439 10.00 -2.05 -28.43
C CYS A 439 10.93 -1.62 -29.57
N LYS A 440 11.17 -2.54 -30.52
CA LYS A 440 12.00 -2.22 -31.68
C LYS A 440 11.20 -1.30 -32.59
N VAL A 441 11.83 -0.22 -33.03
CA VAL A 441 11.28 0.57 -34.13
C VAL A 441 11.32 -0.40 -35.32
N PRO A 442 10.22 -0.66 -36.02
CA PRO A 442 10.35 -1.22 -37.37
C PRO A 442 11.36 -0.30 -38.08
N PRO A 443 12.39 -0.84 -38.76
CA PRO A 443 13.40 -0.01 -39.39
C PRO A 443 12.68 1.13 -40.11
N TYR A 444 12.92 2.35 -39.64
CA TYR A 444 12.34 3.53 -40.26
C TYR A 444 12.90 3.47 -41.67
N ASN A 445 12.05 3.09 -42.64
CA ASN A 445 12.35 3.28 -44.04
C ASN A 445 12.44 4.79 -44.19
N ARG A 446 13.63 5.36 -43.92
CA ARG A 446 14.05 6.59 -44.59
C ARG A 446 13.87 6.20 -46.04
N GLY A 447 12.79 6.70 -46.64
CA GLY A 447 12.71 6.73 -48.09
C GLY A 447 14.07 7.23 -48.52
N ARG A 448 14.76 6.43 -49.32
CA ARG A 448 16.03 6.74 -49.95
C ARG A 448 15.76 7.91 -50.89
N GLY A 449 15.49 9.08 -50.32
CA GLY A 449 15.51 10.38 -50.95
C GLY A 449 16.97 10.76 -50.94
N GLU A 450 17.54 10.72 -52.13
CA GLU A 450 18.87 11.18 -52.49
C GLU A 450 19.18 12.52 -51.81
N ASN A 451 20.46 12.69 -51.43
CA ASN A 451 21.11 13.87 -50.85
C ASN A 451 21.35 13.83 -49.32
N GLU A 452 22.16 12.87 -48.86
CA GLU A 452 23.03 13.10 -47.69
C GLU A 452 24.35 13.70 -48.19
N GLY A 453 24.36 15.03 -48.31
CA GLY A 453 25.58 15.82 -48.30
C GLY A 453 26.00 16.06 -46.86
N ASN A 454 27.08 15.39 -46.45
CA ASN A 454 28.10 15.90 -45.53
C ASN A 454 27.61 16.49 -44.19
N GLU A 455 27.40 15.64 -43.18
CA GLU A 455 27.61 16.04 -41.79
C GLU A 455 28.58 15.06 -41.12
N GLY A 456 29.69 15.63 -40.64
CA GLY A 456 30.86 14.92 -40.17
C GLY A 456 30.66 14.18 -38.86
N GLU A 457 31.47 13.13 -38.74
CA GLU A 457 31.75 12.39 -37.51
C GLU A 457 32.12 13.34 -36.37
N TYR A 458 31.34 13.30 -35.29
CA TYR A 458 31.87 13.58 -33.96
C TYR A 458 32.23 12.24 -33.33
N ASN A 459 33.54 12.01 -33.22
CA ASN A 459 34.15 11.08 -32.28
C ASN A 459 34.10 11.68 -30.87
#